data_AF-A0A7U9RBD0-F1
#
_entry.id   AF-A0A7U9RBD0-F1
#
_cell.length_a   1.000
_cell.length_b   1.000
_cell.length_c   1.000
_cell.angle_alpha   90.00
_cell.angle_beta   90.00
_cell.angle_gamma   90.00
#
_symmetry.space_group_name_H-M   'P 1'
#
loop_
_entity.id
_entity.type
_entity.pdbx_description
1 polymer ?
#
loop_
_entity_poly.entity_id
_entity_poly.type
_entity_poly.pdbx_seq_one_letter_code
_entity_poly.pdbx_strand_id
1 'polypeptide(L)'
;MMLSCHRWDISYKYFVKGSIEYTIHLFYITDDMDEELTARQRFLECVLVFESEFERTKFSDFAIANYEKYNVDAFSDRLPRFPDLDGYNMDAFKEDYLQSQLLQQILKDFRS
;
A
#
# COMPACT_ATOMS: atom_id res chain seq x y z
N MET A 1 -33.49 -11.59 -11.02
CA MET A 1 -32.09 -12.07 -10.93
C MET A 1 -31.20 -10.95 -11.47
N MET A 2 -30.77 -10.03 -10.61
CA MET A 2 -29.91 -8.91 -10.98
C MET A 2 -28.49 -9.26 -10.55
N LEU A 3 -27.62 -9.50 -11.53
CA LEU A 3 -26.18 -9.63 -11.30
C LEU A 3 -25.61 -8.22 -11.12
N SER A 4 -25.60 -7.72 -9.90
CA SER A 4 -24.79 -6.56 -9.54
C SER A 4 -23.33 -7.00 -9.41
N CYS A 5 -22.61 -7.03 -10.53
CA CYS A 5 -21.15 -7.16 -10.51
C CYS A 5 -20.58 -5.84 -9.96
N HIS A 6 -20.38 -5.79 -8.65
CA HIS A 6 -19.60 -4.73 -8.02
C HIS A 6 -18.17 -4.89 -8.52
N ARG A 7 -17.75 -4.01 -9.42
CA ARG A 7 -16.34 -3.84 -9.78
C ARG A 7 -15.68 -3.27 -8.53
N TRP A 8 -15.04 -4.11 -7.70
CA TRP A 8 -14.31 -3.64 -6.52
C TRP A 8 -13.18 -2.74 -7.04
N ASP A 9 -13.34 -1.44 -6.89
CA ASP A 9 -12.29 -0.48 -7.21
C ASP A 9 -11.30 -0.54 -6.04
N ILE A 10 -10.36 -1.47 -6.11
CA ILE A 10 -9.30 -1.60 -5.10
C ILE A 10 -8.52 -0.29 -5.14
N SER A 11 -8.78 0.58 -4.17
CA SER A 11 -8.10 1.88 -4.05
C SER A 11 -6.82 1.71 -3.25
N TYR A 12 -5.69 2.15 -3.83
CA TYR A 12 -4.39 2.08 -3.18
C TYR A 12 -3.52 3.29 -3.52
N LYS A 13 -2.68 3.67 -2.56
CA LYS A 13 -1.67 4.72 -2.75
C LYS A 13 -0.45 4.11 -3.44
N TYR A 14 0.10 4.82 -4.43
CA TYR A 14 1.26 4.34 -5.16
C TYR A 14 2.21 5.44 -5.61
N PHE A 15 3.42 5.03 -5.94
CA PHE A 15 4.39 5.78 -6.72
C PHE A 15 4.80 4.99 -7.96
N VAL A 16 5.14 5.70 -9.03
CA VAL A 16 5.85 5.13 -10.17
C VAL A 16 7.26 5.71 -10.18
N LYS A 17 8.26 4.85 -10.27
CA LYS A 17 9.65 5.30 -10.32
C LYS A 17 9.87 6.25 -11.50
N GLY A 18 10.59 7.33 -11.24
CA GLY A 18 10.81 8.40 -12.21
C GLY A 18 9.65 9.39 -12.37
N SER A 19 8.52 9.20 -11.68
CA SER A 19 7.48 10.24 -11.60
C SER A 19 7.97 11.42 -10.76
N ILE A 20 7.40 12.60 -10.98
CA ILE A 20 7.76 13.81 -10.24
C ILE A 20 7.47 13.66 -8.74
N GLU A 21 6.37 12.99 -8.38
CA GLU A 21 5.98 12.71 -6.99
C GLU A 21 6.99 11.80 -6.31
N TYR A 22 7.44 10.75 -7.01
CA TYR A 22 8.48 9.87 -6.51
C TYR A 22 9.81 10.61 -6.35
N THR A 23 10.21 11.42 -7.34
CA THR A 23 11.43 12.23 -7.28
C THR A 23 11.38 13.26 -6.15
N ILE A 24 10.25 13.93 -5.95
CA ILE A 24 10.06 14.87 -4.83
C ILE A 24 10.14 14.14 -3.49
N HIS A 25 9.53 12.95 -3.37
CA HIS A 25 9.65 12.13 -2.17
C HIS A 25 11.11 11.74 -1.85
N LEU A 26 11.91 11.44 -2.88
CA LEU A 26 13.34 11.20 -2.72
C LEU A 26 14.12 12.47 -2.35
N PHE A 27 13.73 13.62 -2.89
CA PHE A 27 14.44 14.90 -2.72
C PHE A 27 14.29 15.51 -1.32
N TYR A 28 13.13 15.37 -0.68
CA TYR A 28 12.89 15.91 0.67
C TYR A 28 13.72 15.23 1.77
N ILE A 29 14.57 14.27 1.40
CA ILE A 29 15.43 13.52 2.31
C ILE A 29 16.83 14.12 2.23
N THR A 30 17.32 14.65 3.35
CA THR A 30 18.68 15.19 3.50
C THR A 30 19.52 14.20 4.30
N ASP A 31 20.25 13.34 3.60
CA ASP A 31 21.10 12.20 4.03
C ASP A 31 21.49 11.99 5.53
N ASP A 32 21.55 10.68 5.84
CA ASP A 32 22.44 9.96 6.79
C ASP A 32 22.12 9.90 8.30
N MET A 33 20.87 10.11 8.71
CA MET A 33 20.42 9.71 10.06
C MET A 33 19.63 8.40 9.99
N ASP A 34 20.03 7.38 10.76
CA ASP A 34 19.40 6.04 10.81
C ASP A 34 17.88 6.09 11.04
N GLU A 35 17.40 7.10 11.76
CA GLU A 35 15.99 7.31 12.07
C GLU A 35 15.17 7.73 10.85
N GLU A 36 15.71 8.60 10.00
CA GLU A 36 15.04 9.07 8.78
C GLU A 36 14.89 7.94 7.76
N LEU A 37 15.94 7.12 7.62
CA LEU A 37 15.91 5.91 6.79
C LEU A 37 14.84 4.92 7.29
N THR A 38 14.76 4.72 8.60
CA THR A 38 13.77 3.82 9.21
C THR A 38 12.34 4.32 9.01
N ALA A 39 12.10 5.62 9.22
CA ALA A 39 10.79 6.23 9.02
C ALA A 39 10.34 6.14 7.55
N ARG A 40 11.27 6.38 6.61
CA ARG A 40 11.04 6.20 5.17
C ARG A 40 10.68 4.77 4.82
N GLN A 41 11.46 3.80 5.30
CA GLN A 41 11.23 2.39 4.98
C GLN A 41 9.82 1.96 5.42
N ARG A 42 9.41 2.35 6.63
CA ARG A 42 8.05 2.10 7.14
C ARG A 42 6.95 2.81 6.33
N PHE A 43 7.22 4.03 5.87
CA PHE A 43 6.28 4.75 5.00
C PHE A 43 6.10 4.06 3.65
N LEU A 44 7.21 3.69 3.00
CA LEU A 44 7.20 2.98 1.72
C LEU A 44 6.63 1.56 1.84
N GLU A 45 6.68 0.94 3.01
CA GLU A 45 5.96 -0.31 3.28
C GLU A 45 4.44 -0.15 3.17
N CYS A 46 3.89 1.07 3.29
CA CYS A 46 2.46 1.33 3.17
C CYS A 46 2.05 1.85 1.77
N VAL A 47 3.02 2.08 0.87
CA VAL A 47 2.78 2.64 -0.47
C VAL A 47 3.33 1.71 -1.54
N LEU A 48 2.54 1.37 -2.54
CA LEU A 48 3.00 0.51 -3.63
C LEU A 48 3.94 1.28 -4.56
N VAL A 49 5.15 0.78 -4.79
CA VAL A 49 6.11 1.41 -5.71
C VAL A 49 6.27 0.56 -6.95
N PHE A 50 5.92 1.10 -8.11
CA PHE A 50 6.01 0.45 -9.42
C PHE A 50 7.20 0.98 -10.23
N GLU A 51 7.79 0.15 -11.08
CA GLU A 51 8.82 0.52 -12.05
C GLU A 51 8.24 1.32 -13.22
N SER A 52 6.96 1.10 -13.55
CA SER A 52 6.29 1.79 -14.66
C SER A 52 4.77 1.82 -14.50
N GLU A 53 4.11 2.73 -15.20
CA GLU A 53 2.63 2.76 -15.32
C GLU A 53 2.07 1.47 -15.93
N PHE A 54 2.84 0.83 -16.81
CA PHE A 54 2.46 -0.45 -17.40
C PHE A 54 2.43 -1.57 -16.35
N GLU A 55 3.44 -1.63 -15.48
CA GLU A 55 3.46 -2.57 -14.34
C GLU A 55 2.27 -2.32 -13.42
N ARG A 56 2.02 -1.05 -13.05
CA ARG A 56 0.88 -0.66 -12.22
C ARG A 56 -0.45 -1.14 -12.79
N THR A 57 -0.65 -0.96 -14.10
CA THR A 57 -1.90 -1.35 -14.76
C THR A 57 -2.10 -2.86 -14.73
N LYS A 58 -1.04 -3.63 -15.06
CA LYS A 58 -1.08 -5.09 -14.97
C LYS A 58 -1.29 -5.61 -13.55
N PHE A 59 -0.64 -4.97 -12.59
CA PHE A 59 -0.85 -5.28 -11.18
C PHE A 59 -2.30 -5.04 -10.78
N SER A 60 -2.92 -3.94 -11.22
CA SER A 60 -4.32 -3.64 -10.90
C SER A 60 -5.26 -4.75 -11.39
N ASP A 61 -5.07 -5.23 -12.62
CA ASP A 61 -5.85 -6.34 -13.17
C ASP A 61 -5.60 -7.65 -12.39
N PHE A 62 -4.34 -7.93 -12.04
CA PHE A 62 -3.96 -9.08 -11.23
C PHE A 62 -4.56 -9.05 -9.83
N ALA A 63 -4.52 -7.89 -9.16
CA ALA A 63 -5.04 -7.70 -7.82
C ALA A 63 -6.55 -7.92 -7.81
N ILE A 64 -7.29 -7.35 -8.76
CA ILE A 64 -8.75 -7.56 -8.89
C ILE A 64 -9.07 -9.05 -9.08
N ALA A 65 -8.32 -9.74 -9.94
CA ALA A 65 -8.58 -11.15 -10.25
C ALA A 65 -8.22 -12.12 -9.10
N ASN A 66 -7.33 -11.72 -8.19
CA ASN A 66 -6.81 -12.60 -7.14
C ASN A 66 -7.15 -12.14 -5.72
N TYR A 67 -7.81 -10.99 -5.54
CA TYR A 67 -8.03 -10.37 -4.24
C TYR A 67 -8.65 -11.34 -3.20
N GLU A 68 -9.68 -12.07 -3.61
CA GLU A 68 -10.41 -13.02 -2.75
C GLU A 68 -9.56 -14.19 -2.25
N LYS A 69 -8.38 -14.44 -2.85
CA LYS A 69 -7.45 -15.49 -2.41
C LYS A 69 -6.64 -15.08 -1.20
N TYR A 70 -6.61 -13.79 -0.88
CA TYR A 70 -5.81 -13.25 0.21
C TYR A 70 -6.68 -12.91 1.41
N ASN A 71 -6.14 -13.15 2.61
CA ASN A 71 -6.81 -12.83 3.86
C ASN A 71 -6.10 -11.67 4.56
N VAL A 72 -6.80 -10.55 4.74
CA VAL A 72 -6.30 -9.36 5.45
C VAL A 72 -6.01 -9.64 6.92
N ASP A 73 -6.75 -10.55 7.55
CA ASP A 73 -6.57 -10.88 8.97
C ASP A 73 -5.22 -11.54 9.25
N ALA A 74 -4.57 -12.11 8.23
CA ALA A 74 -3.22 -12.67 8.33
C ALA A 74 -2.15 -11.62 8.69
N PHE A 75 -2.48 -10.33 8.60
CA PHE A 75 -1.59 -9.22 8.90
C PHE A 75 -1.92 -8.53 10.24
N SER A 76 -2.97 -8.95 10.95
CA SER A 76 -3.41 -8.36 12.22
C SER A 76 -2.31 -8.39 13.30
N ASP A 77 -1.55 -9.48 13.39
CA ASP A 77 -0.42 -9.62 14.32
C ASP A 77 0.75 -8.65 14.04
N ARG A 78 0.77 -8.01 12.86
CA ARG A 78 1.82 -7.06 12.44
C ARG A 78 1.40 -5.60 12.64
N LEU A 79 0.26 -5.35 13.26
CA LEU A 79 -0.21 -3.99 13.54
C LEU A 79 0.77 -3.26 14.46
N PRO A 80 1.36 -2.14 14.02
CA PRO A 80 2.15 -1.30 14.89
C PRO A 80 1.25 -0.62 15.95
N ARG A 81 1.88 0.02 16.93
CA ARG A 81 1.15 0.86 17.88
C ARG A 81 0.59 2.09 17.16
N PHE A 82 -0.73 2.23 17.16
CA PHE A 82 -1.41 3.46 16.75
C PHE A 82 -1.68 4.32 17.99
N PRO A 83 -1.24 5.59 18.03
CA PRO A 83 -1.65 6.51 19.08
C PRO A 83 -3.12 6.88 18.91
N ASP A 84 -3.85 7.06 20.00
CA ASP A 84 -5.19 7.62 19.94
C ASP A 84 -5.10 9.12 19.67
N LEU A 85 -5.68 9.56 18.56
CA LEU A 85 -5.71 10.95 18.14
C LEU A 85 -7.14 11.49 18.27
N ASP A 86 -7.29 12.59 19.01
CA ASP A 86 -8.60 13.18 19.24
C ASP A 86 -9.23 13.69 17.93
N GLY A 87 -10.51 13.38 17.72
CA GLY A 87 -11.23 13.67 16.48
C GLY A 87 -10.92 12.75 15.29
N TYR A 88 -10.10 11.71 15.45
CA TYR A 88 -9.78 10.74 14.38
C TYR A 88 -10.33 9.35 14.65
N ASN A 89 -10.81 8.68 13.61
CA ASN A 89 -11.22 7.27 13.67
C ASN A 89 -10.00 6.36 13.50
N MET A 90 -9.35 5.98 14.59
CA MET A 90 -8.15 5.14 14.55
C MET A 90 -8.40 3.73 13.98
N ASP A 91 -9.63 3.22 14.03
CA ASP A 91 -9.92 1.91 13.44
C ASP A 91 -9.88 1.95 11.91
N ALA A 92 -10.31 3.05 11.30
CA ALA A 92 -10.14 3.26 9.86
C ALA A 92 -8.66 3.30 9.45
N PHE A 93 -7.78 3.90 10.26
CA PHE A 93 -6.34 3.89 10.00
C PHE A 93 -5.73 2.48 10.11
N LYS A 94 -6.20 1.66 11.06
CA LYS A 94 -5.76 0.26 11.18
C LYS A 94 -6.22 -0.57 9.99
N GLU A 95 -7.47 -0.39 9.56
CA GLU A 95 -8.01 -1.05 8.36
C GLU A 95 -7.19 -0.67 7.12
N ASP A 96 -6.97 0.63 6.87
CA ASP A 96 -6.13 1.11 5.77
C ASP A 96 -4.72 0.54 5.80
N TYR A 97 -4.11 0.47 7.00
CA TYR A 97 -2.78 -0.13 7.16
C TYR A 97 -2.80 -1.61 6.78
N LEU A 98 -3.76 -2.39 7.27
CA LEU A 98 -3.87 -3.82 6.94
C LEU A 98 -4.10 -4.05 5.45
N GLN A 99 -4.94 -3.23 4.81
CA GLN A 99 -5.13 -3.27 3.36
C GLN A 99 -3.82 -2.98 2.61
N SER A 100 -3.02 -2.01 3.08
CA SER A 100 -1.71 -1.75 2.49
C SER A 100 -0.77 -2.97 2.59
N GLN A 101 -0.76 -3.67 3.73
CA GLN A 101 0.07 -4.85 3.93
C GLN A 101 -0.36 -6.02 3.03
N LEU A 102 -1.67 -6.22 2.89
CA LEU A 102 -2.26 -7.18 1.96
C LEU A 102 -1.78 -6.91 0.53
N LEU A 103 -1.92 -5.67 0.07
CA LEU A 103 -1.56 -5.27 -1.28
C LEU A 103 -0.07 -5.37 -1.55
N GLN A 104 0.80 -5.09 -0.56
CA GLN A 104 2.22 -5.34 -0.68
C GLN A 104 2.52 -6.84 -0.90
N GLN A 105 1.79 -7.73 -0.23
CA GLN A 105 1.93 -9.15 -0.45
C GLN A 105 1.46 -9.55 -1.86
N ILE A 106 0.32 -9.04 -2.32
CA ILE A 106 -0.16 -9.27 -3.69
C ILE A 106 0.86 -8.76 -4.71
N LEU A 107 1.51 -7.62 -4.45
CA LEU A 107 2.53 -7.06 -5.34
C LEU A 107 3.79 -7.94 -5.39
N LYS A 108 4.20 -8.51 -4.25
CA LYS A 108 5.30 -9.48 -4.20
C LYS A 108 4.97 -10.73 -5.02
N ASP A 109 3.76 -11.25 -4.88
CA ASP A 109 3.32 -12.44 -5.61
C ASP A 109 3.19 -12.16 -7.11
N PHE A 110 2.73 -10.97 -7.51
CA PHE A 110 2.69 -10.53 -8.90
C PHE A 110 4.08 -10.45 -9.55
N ARG A 111 5.13 -10.14 -8.77
CA ARG A 111 6.52 -10.02 -9.22
C ARG A 111 7.31 -11.33 -9.16
N SER A 112 6.77 -12.37 -8.53
CA SER A 112 7.41 -13.67 -8.35
C SER A 112 7.26 -14.54 -9.60
#